data_AF-A0A0B0NYY3-F1
#
_entry.id   AF-A0A0B0NYY3-F1
#
_cell.length_a   1.000
_cell.length_b   1.000
_cell.length_c   1.000
_cell.angle_alpha   90.00
_cell.angle_beta   90.00
_cell.angle_gamma   90.00
#
_symmetry.space_group_name_H-M   'P 1'
#
loop_
_entity.id
_entity.type
_entity.pdbx_description
1 polymer ?
#
loop_
_entity_poly.entity_id
_entity_poly.type
_entity_poly.pdbx_seq_one_letter_code
_entity_poly.pdbx_strand_id
1 'polypeptide(L)'
;MTSKAGEIMEKLKEKKVEYEAIASTDSSVNLENIDNRIITEVLGPERLRDQIAQMQASTVEQIAEVQRKYEELQEQLRAEAAEREAAAAAREAAAAAREAEAAAMAVEQSRKYDELQLELQQMMQMFQQSQKPPS
;
A
#
# COMPACT_ATOMS: atom_id res chain seq x y z
N MET A 1 24.74 -36.45 3.76
CA MET A 1 24.17 -35.44 2.85
C MET A 1 25.20 -35.20 1.76
N THR A 2 25.08 -35.87 0.62
CA THR A 2 25.91 -35.62 -0.56
C THR A 2 25.42 -34.35 -1.24
N SER A 3 26.33 -33.54 -1.78
CA SER A 3 25.94 -32.36 -2.56
C SER A 3 25.33 -32.79 -3.89
N LYS A 4 24.49 -31.93 -4.50
CA LYS A 4 23.91 -32.14 -5.83
C LYS A 4 24.97 -32.58 -6.87
N ALA A 5 26.14 -31.95 -6.84
CA ALA A 5 27.27 -32.32 -7.69
C ALA A 5 27.83 -33.72 -7.37
N GLY A 6 27.84 -34.12 -6.11
CA GLY A 6 28.21 -35.48 -5.68
C GLY A 6 27.24 -36.55 -6.17
N GLU A 7 25.93 -36.30 -6.08
CA GLU A 7 24.90 -37.22 -6.59
C GLU A 7 24.96 -37.36 -8.12
N ILE A 8 25.16 -36.26 -8.84
CA ILE A 8 25.34 -36.29 -10.29
C ILE A 8 26.61 -37.07 -10.66
N MET A 9 27.69 -36.90 -9.90
CA MET A 9 28.94 -37.64 -10.13
C MET A 9 28.77 -39.15 -9.90
N GLU A 10 28.03 -39.58 -8.88
CA GLU A 10 27.70 -40.99 -8.67
C GLU A 10 26.87 -41.55 -9.83
N LYS A 11 25.79 -40.85 -10.23
CA LYS A 11 24.95 -41.27 -11.36
C LYS A 11 25.74 -41.40 -12.67
N LEU A 12 26.68 -40.48 -12.93
CA LEU A 12 27.55 -40.55 -14.10
C LEU A 12 28.45 -41.79 -14.05
N LYS A 13 29.00 -42.14 -12.89
CA LYS A 13 29.84 -43.34 -12.70
C LYS A 13 29.03 -44.62 -12.87
N GLU A 14 27.84 -44.69 -12.28
CA GLU A 14 26.93 -45.85 -12.43
C GLU A 14 26.52 -46.06 -13.89
N LYS A 15 26.07 -45.00 -14.57
CA LYS A 15 25.75 -45.04 -16.01
C LYS A 15 26.93 -45.46 -16.87
N LYS A 16 28.16 -45.06 -16.51
CA LYS A 16 29.36 -45.47 -17.23
C LYS A 16 29.59 -46.97 -17.16
N VAL A 17 29.49 -47.56 -15.97
CA VAL A 17 29.62 -49.01 -15.80
C VAL A 17 28.52 -49.77 -16.57
N GLU A 18 27.29 -49.26 -16.55
CA GLU A 18 26.16 -49.85 -17.31
C GLU A 18 26.43 -49.88 -18.82
N TYR A 19 26.87 -48.77 -19.41
CA TYR A 19 27.12 -48.69 -20.85
C TYR A 19 28.38 -49.45 -21.29
N GLU A 20 29.42 -49.52 -20.46
CA GLU A 20 30.60 -50.36 -20.71
C GLU A 20 30.22 -51.85 -20.75
N ALA A 21 29.34 -52.30 -19.85
CA ALA A 21 28.83 -53.68 -19.86
C ALA A 21 27.99 -54.00 -21.12
N ILE A 22 27.17 -53.04 -21.57
CA ILE A 22 26.39 -53.17 -22.81
C ILE A 22 27.32 -53.25 -24.02
N ALA A 23 28.30 -52.36 -24.14
CA ALA A 23 29.25 -52.36 -25.26
C ALA A 23 30.13 -53.63 -25.30
N SER A 24 30.40 -54.24 -24.14
CA SER A 24 31.08 -55.54 -24.07
C SER A 24 30.23 -56.70 -24.61
N THR A 25 28.90 -56.56 -24.63
CA THR A 25 27.96 -57.62 -25.08
C THR A 25 27.45 -57.34 -26.50
N ASP A 26 27.27 -56.07 -26.85
CA ASP A 26 26.78 -55.60 -28.13
C ASP A 26 27.88 -54.75 -28.82
N SER A 27 28.64 -55.39 -29.72
CA SER A 27 29.73 -54.74 -30.46
C SER A 27 29.27 -53.62 -31.41
N SER A 28 27.96 -53.45 -31.62
CA SER A 28 27.40 -52.35 -32.40
C SER A 28 27.41 -51.01 -31.63
N VAL A 29 27.57 -51.05 -30.31
CA VAL A 29 27.70 -49.86 -29.47
C VAL A 29 29.14 -49.35 -29.49
N ASN A 30 29.36 -48.19 -30.13
CA ASN A 30 30.69 -47.58 -30.20
C ASN A 30 31.10 -46.96 -28.85
N LEU A 31 32.19 -47.48 -28.27
CA LEU A 31 32.82 -47.00 -27.02
C LEU A 31 33.20 -45.52 -27.07
N GLU A 32 33.59 -44.98 -28.23
CA GLU A 32 34.06 -43.59 -28.38
C GLU A 32 32.96 -42.53 -28.15
N ASN A 33 31.67 -42.91 -28.21
CA ASN A 33 30.54 -42.00 -28.04
C ASN A 33 29.76 -42.19 -26.73
N ILE A 34 30.18 -43.14 -25.88
CA ILE A 34 29.48 -43.48 -24.64
C ILE A 34 29.49 -42.32 -23.66
N ASP A 35 30.64 -41.68 -23.46
CA ASP A 35 30.77 -40.57 -22.49
C ASP A 35 29.85 -39.38 -22.88
N ASN A 36 29.80 -39.01 -24.16
CA ASN A 36 28.92 -37.93 -24.65
C ASN A 36 27.43 -38.25 -24.46
N ARG A 37 27.05 -39.51 -24.68
CA ARG A 37 25.67 -39.98 -24.49
C ARG A 37 25.29 -39.96 -23.01
N ILE A 38 26.14 -40.47 -22.14
CA ILE A 38 25.91 -40.46 -20.68
C ILE A 38 25.79 -39.03 -20.15
N ILE A 39 26.69 -38.13 -20.56
CA ILE A 39 26.66 -36.71 -20.17
C ILE A 39 25.32 -36.09 -20.59
N THR A 40 24.85 -36.36 -21.80
CA THR A 40 23.58 -35.81 -22.29
C THR A 40 22.38 -36.35 -21.52
N GLU A 41 22.35 -37.66 -21.26
CA GLU A 41 21.24 -38.30 -20.56
C GLU A 41 21.18 -37.96 -19.06
N VAL A 42 22.33 -37.71 -18.41
CA VAL A 42 22.39 -37.37 -16.98
C VAL A 42 22.29 -35.85 -16.75
N LEU A 43 23.03 -35.03 -17.50
CA LEU A 43 23.05 -33.57 -17.28
C LEU A 43 21.93 -32.83 -18.03
N GLY A 44 21.42 -33.37 -19.14
CA GLY A 44 20.36 -32.72 -19.93
C GLY A 44 19.09 -32.47 -19.11
N PRO A 45 18.51 -33.50 -18.45
CA PRO A 45 17.35 -33.33 -17.59
C PRO A 45 17.62 -32.40 -16.40
N GLU A 46 18.83 -32.42 -15.84
CA GLU A 46 19.20 -31.60 -14.69
C GLU A 46 19.23 -30.11 -15.04
N ARG A 47 19.81 -29.78 -16.21
CA ARG A 47 19.81 -28.40 -16.73
C ARG A 47 18.40 -27.88 -17.00
N LEU A 48 17.52 -28.73 -17.54
CA LEU A 48 16.12 -28.35 -17.76
C LEU A 48 15.37 -28.13 -16.45
N ARG A 49 15.58 -28.97 -15.42
CA ARG A 49 15.01 -28.76 -14.08
C ARG A 49 15.48 -27.45 -13.47
N ASP A 50 16.77 -27.16 -13.55
CA ASP A 50 17.32 -25.90 -13.02
C ASP A 50 16.77 -24.67 -13.74
N GLN A 51 16.62 -24.73 -15.06
CA GLN A 51 15.99 -23.65 -15.83
C GLN A 51 14.52 -23.45 -15.43
N ILE A 52 13.75 -24.53 -15.29
CA ILE A 52 12.35 -24.44 -14.85
C ILE A 52 12.27 -23.87 -13.45
N ALA A 53 13.12 -24.32 -12.53
CA ALA A 53 13.16 -23.82 -11.15
C ALA A 53 13.48 -22.32 -11.10
N GLN A 54 14.44 -21.85 -11.92
CA GLN A 54 14.76 -20.42 -12.03
C GLN A 54 13.58 -19.61 -12.58
N MET A 55 12.93 -20.09 -13.65
CA MET A 55 11.75 -19.43 -14.22
C MET A 55 10.58 -19.38 -13.23
N GLN A 56 10.37 -20.46 -12.46
CA GLN A 56 9.36 -20.49 -11.42
C GLN A 56 9.68 -19.50 -10.30
N ALA A 57 10.93 -19.47 -9.83
CA ALA A 57 11.37 -18.53 -8.81
C ALA A 57 11.17 -17.08 -9.24
N SER A 58 11.59 -16.72 -10.47
CA SER A 58 11.39 -15.35 -10.98
C SER A 58 9.92 -14.98 -11.13
N THR A 59 9.07 -15.95 -11.53
CA THR A 59 7.63 -15.72 -11.65
C THR A 59 6.99 -15.50 -10.30
N VAL A 60 7.35 -16.29 -9.28
CA VAL A 60 6.85 -16.14 -7.91
C VAL A 60 7.28 -14.81 -7.31
N GLU A 61 8.53 -14.40 -7.54
CA GLU A 61 9.04 -13.11 -7.10
C GLU A 61 8.25 -11.95 -7.73
N GLN A 62 8.01 -11.99 -9.03
CA GLN A 62 7.17 -10.98 -9.72
C GLN A 62 5.74 -10.93 -9.18
N ILE A 63 5.13 -12.08 -8.88
CA ILE A 63 3.78 -12.12 -8.28
C ILE A 63 3.79 -11.48 -6.89
N ALA A 64 4.80 -11.79 -6.07
CA ALA A 64 4.93 -11.22 -4.73
C ALA A 64 5.13 -9.70 -4.79
N GLU A 65 5.93 -9.20 -5.73
CA GLU A 65 6.09 -7.76 -5.94
C GLU A 65 4.78 -7.07 -6.33
N VAL A 66 4.00 -7.67 -7.22
CA VAL A 66 2.70 -7.11 -7.64
C VAL A 66 1.72 -7.10 -6.47
N GLN A 67 1.65 -8.18 -5.68
CA GLN A 67 0.81 -8.25 -4.49
C GLN A 67 1.19 -7.16 -3.48
N ARG A 68 2.49 -6.99 -3.20
CA ARG A 68 2.98 -5.95 -2.30
C ARG A 68 2.63 -4.54 -2.76
N LYS A 69 2.82 -4.25 -4.06
CA LYS A 69 2.44 -2.96 -4.65
C LYS A 69 0.93 -2.71 -4.55
N TYR A 70 0.12 -3.74 -4.69
CA TYR A 70 -1.33 -3.63 -4.57
C TYR A 70 -1.75 -3.32 -3.13
N GLU A 71 -1.17 -3.99 -2.13
CA GLU A 71 -1.41 -3.71 -0.72
C GLU A 71 -0.99 -2.29 -0.34
N GLU A 72 0.21 -1.86 -0.76
CA GLU A 72 0.71 -0.51 -0.54
C GLU A 72 -0.22 0.56 -1.14
N LEU A 73 -0.69 0.34 -2.39
CA LEU A 73 -1.63 1.26 -3.03
C LEU A 73 -2.97 1.32 -2.27
N GLN A 74 -3.45 0.17 -1.77
CA GLN A 74 -4.69 0.13 -1.00
C GLN A 74 -4.57 0.89 0.32
N GLU A 75 -3.41 0.80 0.99
CA GLU A 75 -3.12 1.58 2.20
C GLU A 75 -3.01 3.07 1.90
N GLN A 76 -2.31 3.46 0.84
CA GLN A 76 -2.20 4.86 0.42
C GLN A 76 -3.58 5.49 0.15
N LEU A 77 -4.46 4.78 -0.57
CA LEU A 77 -5.81 5.27 -0.85
C LEU A 77 -6.65 5.41 0.43
N ARG A 78 -6.51 4.48 1.38
CA ARG A 78 -7.20 4.59 2.68
C ARG A 78 -6.69 5.78 3.49
N ALA A 79 -5.37 5.98 3.52
CA ALA A 79 -4.76 7.10 4.22
C ALA A 79 -5.20 8.45 3.60
N GLU A 80 -5.16 8.55 2.27
CA GLU A 80 -5.59 9.76 1.56
C GLU A 80 -7.09 10.05 1.78
N ALA A 81 -7.95 9.02 1.77
CA ALA A 81 -9.37 9.18 2.06
C ALA A 81 -9.60 9.69 3.48
N ALA A 82 -8.91 9.12 4.48
CA ALA A 82 -9.01 9.55 5.87
C ALA A 82 -8.51 11.00 6.06
N GLU A 83 -7.43 11.38 5.38
CA GLU A 83 -6.92 12.75 5.42
C GLU A 83 -7.91 13.73 4.79
N ARG A 84 -8.51 13.38 3.65
CA ARG A 84 -9.54 14.21 3.00
C ARG A 84 -10.79 14.36 3.86
N GLU A 85 -11.23 13.28 4.51
CA GLU A 85 -12.36 13.32 5.44
C GLU A 85 -12.08 14.21 6.64
N ALA A 86 -10.90 14.07 7.27
CA ALA A 86 -10.49 14.92 8.38
C ALA A 86 -10.39 16.39 7.97
N ALA A 87 -9.85 16.68 6.77
CA ALA A 87 -9.77 18.04 6.25
C ALA A 87 -11.15 18.65 5.97
N ALA A 88 -12.10 17.84 5.46
CA ALA A 88 -13.48 18.29 5.25
C ALA A 88 -14.18 18.60 6.59
N ALA A 89 -14.08 17.69 7.57
CA ALA A 89 -14.64 17.90 8.90
C ALA A 89 -14.06 19.15 9.59
N ALA A 90 -12.75 19.38 9.46
CA ALA A 90 -12.10 20.58 10.00
C ALA A 90 -12.61 21.86 9.32
N ARG A 91 -12.86 21.84 8.02
CA ARG A 91 -13.42 22.99 7.28
C ARG A 91 -14.87 23.27 7.70
N GLU A 92 -15.69 22.24 7.87
CA GLU A 92 -17.07 22.40 8.35
C GLU A 92 -17.10 22.96 9.78
N ALA A 93 -16.27 22.43 10.68
CA ALA A 93 -16.16 22.94 12.04
C ALA A 93 -15.71 24.42 12.06
N ALA A 94 -14.74 24.79 11.22
CA ALA A 94 -14.28 26.17 11.11
C ALA A 94 -15.37 27.11 10.54
N ALA A 95 -16.17 26.65 9.57
CA ALA A 95 -17.28 27.41 9.04
C ALA A 95 -18.37 27.63 10.10
N ALA A 96 -18.77 26.57 10.82
CA ALA A 96 -19.75 26.65 11.90
C ALA A 96 -19.28 27.59 13.03
N ALA A 97 -17.99 27.55 13.39
CA ALA A 97 -17.43 28.47 14.37
C ALA A 97 -17.51 29.93 13.93
N ARG A 98 -17.21 30.22 12.65
CA ARG A 98 -17.32 31.57 12.09
C ARG A 98 -18.77 32.06 12.04
N GLU A 99 -19.71 31.21 11.68
CA GLU A 99 -21.15 31.55 11.71
C GLU A 99 -21.64 31.83 13.13
N ALA A 100 -21.24 31.01 14.10
CA ALA A 100 -21.59 31.21 15.50
C ALA A 100 -21.01 32.53 16.05
N GLU A 101 -19.77 32.86 15.71
CA GLU A 101 -19.13 34.12 16.10
C GLU A 101 -19.85 35.32 15.47
N ALA A 102 -20.18 35.25 14.18
CA ALA A 102 -20.94 36.30 13.50
C ALA A 102 -22.34 36.49 14.11
N ALA A 103 -23.04 35.40 14.45
CA ALA A 103 -24.33 35.46 15.11
C ALA A 103 -24.22 36.07 16.53
N ALA A 104 -23.19 35.71 17.29
CA ALA A 104 -22.94 36.28 18.61
C ALA A 104 -22.67 37.79 18.54
N MET A 105 -21.85 38.24 17.59
CA MET A 105 -21.60 39.67 17.36
C MET A 105 -22.88 40.42 16.97
N ALA A 106 -23.73 39.83 16.12
CA ALA A 106 -25.01 40.44 15.74
C ALA A 106 -25.94 40.61 16.96
N VAL A 107 -26.05 39.58 17.80
CA VAL A 107 -26.85 39.62 19.04
C VAL A 107 -26.33 40.68 20.01
N GLU A 108 -25.01 40.79 20.17
CA GLU A 108 -24.40 41.81 21.04
C GLU A 108 -24.70 43.23 20.54
N GLN A 109 -24.63 43.46 19.23
CA GLN A 109 -24.97 44.75 18.62
C GLN A 109 -26.45 45.10 18.79
N SER A 110 -27.36 44.14 18.60
CA SER A 110 -28.79 44.35 18.86
C SER A 110 -29.05 44.76 20.31
N ARG A 111 -28.41 44.08 21.28
CA ARG A 111 -28.54 44.45 22.70
C ARG A 111 -28.06 45.87 23.00
N LYS A 112 -26.90 46.26 22.45
CA LYS A 112 -26.37 47.63 22.62
C LYS A 112 -27.32 48.68 22.04
N TYR A 113 -27.94 48.37 20.90
CA TYR A 113 -28.92 49.25 20.28
C TYR A 113 -30.20 49.38 21.12
N ASP A 114 -30.71 48.27 21.65
CA ASP A 114 -31.90 48.24 22.51
C ASP A 114 -31.65 49.01 23.83
N GLU A 115 -30.47 48.84 24.45
CA GLU A 115 -30.05 49.63 25.63
C GLU A 115 -29.99 51.12 25.34
N LEU A 116 -29.39 51.51 24.21
CA LEU A 116 -29.30 52.92 23.81
C LEU A 116 -30.69 53.55 23.58
N GLN A 117 -31.62 52.79 22.97
CA GLN A 117 -33.00 53.26 22.80
C GLN A 117 -33.69 53.49 24.15
N LEU A 118 -33.49 52.59 25.12
CA LEU A 118 -34.05 52.74 26.46
C LEU A 118 -33.50 53.97 27.19
N GLU A 119 -32.19 54.21 27.11
CA GLU A 119 -31.54 55.38 27.72
C GLU A 119 -32.07 56.69 27.11
N LEU A 120 -32.19 56.75 25.79
CA LEU A 120 -32.75 57.92 25.09
C LEU A 120 -34.21 58.18 25.49
N GLN A 121 -35.01 57.12 25.65
CA GLN A 121 -36.39 57.23 26.11
C GLN A 121 -36.48 57.82 27.53
N GLN A 122 -35.63 57.34 28.45
CA GLN A 122 -35.56 57.88 29.82
C GLN A 122 -35.17 59.36 29.83
N MET A 123 -34.18 59.74 29.02
CA MET A 123 -33.74 61.13 28.90
C MET A 123 -34.85 62.06 28.39
N MET A 124 -35.61 61.63 27.37
CA MET A 124 -36.77 62.39 26.89
C MET A 124 -37.84 62.58 27.96
N GLN A 125 -38.09 61.55 28.77
CA GLN A 125 -39.08 61.62 29.84
C GLN A 125 -38.67 62.60 30.95
N MET A 126 -37.40 62.57 31.35
CA MET A 126 -36.82 63.52 32.32
C MET A 126 -36.86 64.96 31.80
N PHE A 127 -36.55 65.17 30.51
CA PHE A 127 -36.61 66.49 29.87
C PHE A 127 -38.04 67.05 29.87
N GLN A 128 -39.04 66.23 29.51
CA GLN A 128 -40.44 66.65 29.53
C GLN A 128 -40.93 67.01 30.94
N GLN A 129 -40.49 66.29 31.96
CA GLN A 129 -40.80 66.62 33.36
C GLN A 129 -40.20 67.96 33.77
N SER A 130 -38.99 68.28 33.32
CA SER A 130 -38.30 69.55 33.63
C SER A 130 -38.93 70.77 32.94
N GLN A 131 -39.67 70.56 31.86
CA GLN A 131 -40.39 71.61 31.11
C GLN A 131 -41.81 71.86 31.64
N LYS A 132 -42.31 71.07 32.60
CA LYS A 132 -43.62 71.33 33.22
C LYS A 132 -43.51 72.51 34.19
N PRO A 133 -44.36 73.56 34.07
CA PRO A 133 -44.33 74.68 35.00
C PRO A 133 -44.70 74.21 36.41
N PRO A 134 -44.04 74.71 37.47
CA PRO A 134 -44.41 74.41 38.84
C PRO A 134 -45.81 74.95 39.13
N SER A 135 -46.65 74.16 39.80
CA SER A 135 -47.99 74.56 40.23
C SER A 135 -47.94 75.54 41.40
#